data_AF-A0A699I8Q3-F1
#
_entry.id   AF-A0A699I8Q3-F1
#
_cell.length_a   1.000
_cell.length_b   1.000
_cell.length_c   1.000
_cell.angle_alpha   90.00
_cell.angle_beta   90.00
_cell.angle_gamma   90.00
#
_symmetry.space_group_name_H-M   'P 1'
#
loop_
_entity.id
_entity.type
_entity.pdbx_description
1 polymer ?
#
loop_
_entity_poly.entity_id
_entity_poly.type
_entity_poly.pdbx_seq_one_letter_code
_entity_poly.pdbx_strand_id
1 'polypeptide(L)'
;MGESSHASTLEQHEKQIMPPKRSSTSEASTMSQAAIRKLVADSIAAALETQTTTMAEADNSIREILELLDSSAGSRELNQYFLEATMLKRIKLHLLS
;
A
#
# COMPACT_ATOMS: atom_id res chain seq x y z
N MET A 1 -49.87 -49.03 -49.69
CA MET A 1 -48.82 -49.35 -48.69
C MET A 1 -47.50 -49.32 -49.45
N GLY A 2 -46.48 -48.53 -49.16
CA GLY A 2 -46.24 -47.56 -48.10
C GLY A 2 -45.03 -46.72 -48.56
N GLU A 3 -44.95 -45.52 -48.02
CA GLU A 3 -44.03 -44.45 -48.40
C GLU A 3 -42.59 -44.83 -48.00
N SER A 4 -41.65 -44.91 -48.95
CA SER A 4 -40.22 -45.03 -48.62
C SER A 4 -39.58 -43.66 -48.69
N SER A 5 -39.72 -42.98 -47.57
CA SER A 5 -39.24 -41.65 -47.23
C SER A 5 -37.81 -41.36 -47.68
N HIS A 6 -37.70 -40.20 -48.30
CA HIS A 6 -36.55 -39.33 -48.43
C HIS A 6 -35.97 -38.90 -47.05
N ALA A 7 -35.65 -39.84 -46.17
CA ALA A 7 -35.31 -39.56 -44.77
C ALA A 7 -33.79 -39.49 -44.48
N SER A 8 -32.92 -39.78 -45.44
CA SER A 8 -31.46 -39.82 -45.19
C SER A 8 -30.70 -38.53 -45.51
N THR A 9 -31.35 -37.52 -46.09
CA THR A 9 -30.66 -36.31 -46.58
C THR A 9 -30.68 -35.15 -45.58
N LEU A 10 -31.64 -35.10 -44.65
CA LEU A 10 -31.73 -34.02 -43.65
C LEU A 10 -30.82 -34.21 -42.44
N GLU A 11 -30.47 -35.45 -42.05
CA GLU A 11 -29.57 -35.68 -40.92
C GLU A 11 -28.08 -35.40 -41.22
N GLN A 12 -27.66 -35.49 -42.49
CA GLN A 12 -26.26 -35.30 -42.86
C GLN A 12 -25.87 -33.82 -42.93
N HIS A 13 -26.82 -32.90 -43.09
CA HIS A 13 -26.54 -31.47 -43.23
C HIS A 13 -26.50 -30.72 -41.88
N GLU A 14 -27.14 -31.22 -40.84
CA GLU A 14 -27.18 -30.54 -39.53
C GLU A 14 -25.87 -30.67 -38.75
N LYS A 15 -25.07 -31.73 -39.00
CA LYS A 15 -23.75 -31.93 -38.37
C LYS A 15 -22.70 -30.89 -38.77
N GLN A 16 -22.92 -30.08 -39.81
CA GLN A 16 -21.93 -29.12 -40.32
C GLN A 16 -22.18 -27.65 -39.93
N ILE A 17 -23.32 -27.30 -39.32
CA ILE A 17 -23.73 -25.88 -39.15
C ILE A 17 -23.22 -25.23 -37.85
N MET A 18 -22.63 -25.96 -36.91
CA MET A 18 -22.09 -25.35 -35.68
C MET A 18 -20.56 -25.50 -35.57
N PRO A 19 -19.79 -24.40 -35.63
CA PRO A 19 -18.36 -24.46 -35.37
C PRO A 19 -18.10 -24.92 -33.93
N PRO A 20 -17.08 -25.78 -33.69
CA PRO A 20 -16.77 -26.26 -32.35
C PRO A 20 -16.53 -25.08 -31.40
N LYS A 21 -17.25 -25.04 -30.28
CA LYS A 21 -17.03 -24.03 -29.24
C LYS A 21 -15.57 -24.10 -28.80
N ARG A 22 -14.83 -22.99 -28.90
CA ARG A 22 -13.46 -22.92 -28.39
C ARG A 22 -13.52 -23.02 -26.87
N SER A 23 -13.06 -24.15 -26.32
CA SER A 23 -12.74 -24.26 -24.90
C SER A 23 -11.42 -23.51 -24.68
N SER A 24 -11.48 -22.32 -24.11
CA SER A 24 -10.29 -21.59 -23.67
C SER A 24 -9.97 -21.99 -22.24
N THR A 25 -9.10 -22.99 -22.07
CA THR A 25 -8.53 -23.30 -20.76
C THR A 25 -7.44 -22.27 -20.50
N SER A 26 -7.80 -21.18 -19.83
CA SER A 26 -6.80 -20.28 -19.25
C SER A 26 -6.21 -20.98 -18.02
N GLU A 27 -4.94 -21.39 -18.09
CA GLU A 27 -4.18 -21.85 -16.93
C GLU A 27 -3.87 -20.63 -16.04
N ALA A 28 -4.85 -20.21 -15.24
CA ALA A 28 -4.61 -19.31 -14.13
C ALA A 28 -3.89 -20.09 -13.03
N SER A 29 -2.75 -19.58 -12.54
CA SER A 29 -2.07 -20.11 -11.36
C SER A 29 -3.10 -20.23 -10.22
N THR A 30 -3.51 -21.46 -9.91
CA THR A 30 -4.56 -21.72 -8.93
C THR A 30 -3.95 -21.61 -7.55
N MET A 31 -3.75 -20.37 -7.09
CA MET A 31 -3.34 -20.11 -5.72
C MET A 31 -4.49 -20.57 -4.81
N SER A 32 -4.24 -21.64 -4.05
CA SER A 32 -5.23 -22.17 -3.10
C SER A 32 -5.64 -21.08 -2.11
N GLN A 33 -6.89 -21.09 -1.68
CA GLN A 33 -7.39 -20.19 -0.64
C GLN A 33 -6.53 -20.26 0.64
N ALA A 34 -5.93 -21.42 0.93
CA ALA A 34 -5.00 -21.59 2.05
C ALA A 34 -3.70 -20.79 1.86
N ALA A 35 -3.15 -20.77 0.64
CA ALA A 35 -1.96 -20.00 0.30
C ALA A 35 -2.24 -18.49 0.40
N ILE A 36 -3.40 -18.05 -0.08
CA ILE A 36 -3.84 -16.65 0.03
C ILE A 36 -3.98 -16.23 1.50
N ARG A 37 -4.63 -17.06 2.34
CA ARG A 37 -4.76 -16.79 3.78
C ARG A 37 -3.40 -16.68 4.47
N LYS A 38 -2.44 -17.53 4.08
CA LYS A 38 -1.09 -17.48 4.62
C LYS A 38 -0.38 -16.17 4.24
N LEU A 39 -0.41 -15.77 2.98
CA LEU A 39 0.18 -14.51 2.53
C LEU A 39 -0.43 -13.29 3.24
N VAL A 40 -1.74 -13.31 3.48
CA VAL A 40 -2.43 -12.24 4.24
C VAL A 40 -2.00 -12.24 5.70
N ALA A 41 -1.88 -13.40 6.34
CA ALA A 41 -1.42 -13.48 7.73
C ALA A 41 0.03 -12.99 7.87
N ASP A 42 0.92 -13.42 6.97
CA ASP A 42 2.33 -13.04 6.97
C ASP A 42 2.50 -11.53 6.71
N SER A 43 1.70 -10.94 5.82
CA SER A 43 1.76 -9.50 5.54
C SER A 43 1.23 -8.65 6.71
N ILE A 44 0.16 -9.11 7.39
CA ILE A 44 -0.35 -8.44 8.59
C ILE A 44 0.70 -8.51 9.71
N ALA A 45 1.33 -9.66 9.93
CA ALA A 45 2.38 -9.81 10.93
C ALA A 45 3.56 -8.84 10.65
N ALA A 46 4.06 -8.82 9.41
CA ALA A 46 5.14 -7.92 9.02
C ALA A 46 4.76 -6.43 9.16
N ALA A 47 3.52 -6.06 8.83
CA ALA A 47 3.03 -4.69 8.98
C ALA A 47 2.94 -4.28 10.45
N LEU A 48 2.49 -5.18 11.34
CA LEU A 48 2.39 -4.93 12.77
C LEU A 48 3.77 -4.78 13.44
N GLU A 49 4.74 -5.61 13.07
CA GLU A 49 6.12 -5.48 13.55
C GLU A 49 6.75 -4.15 13.12
N THR A 50 6.57 -3.79 11.85
CA THR A 50 7.03 -2.50 11.31
C THR A 50 6.40 -1.34 12.08
N GLN A 51 5.08 -1.38 12.30
CA GLN A 51 4.38 -0.34 13.04
C GLN A 51 4.88 -0.22 14.49
N THR A 52 5.09 -1.36 15.17
CA THR A 52 5.58 -1.37 16.55
C THR A 52 6.98 -0.76 16.64
N THR A 53 7.85 -1.08 15.68
CA THR A 53 9.21 -0.53 15.62
C THR A 53 9.19 0.97 15.38
N THR A 54 8.43 1.44 14.38
CA THR A 54 8.28 2.86 14.08
C THR A 54 7.69 3.65 15.25
N MET A 55 6.71 3.09 15.97
CA MET A 55 6.13 3.73 17.15
C MET A 55 7.13 3.82 18.30
N ALA A 56 7.95 2.80 18.52
CA ALA A 56 9.01 2.82 19.53
C ALA A 56 10.10 3.85 19.20
N GLU A 57 10.51 3.96 17.94
CA GLU A 57 11.44 4.99 17.47
C GLU A 57 10.88 6.40 17.67
N ALA A 58 9.60 6.60 17.35
CA ALA A 58 8.92 7.88 17.56
C ALA A 58 8.83 8.25 19.04
N ASP A 59 8.46 7.31 19.93
CA ASP A 59 8.43 7.54 21.38
C ASP A 59 9.82 7.92 21.91
N ASN A 60 10.87 7.23 21.45
CA ASN A 60 12.25 7.54 21.81
C ASN A 60 12.66 8.96 21.38
N SER A 61 12.32 9.37 20.16
CA SER A 61 12.62 10.72 19.67
C SER A 61 11.87 11.80 20.45
N ILE A 62 10.60 11.56 20.79
CA ILE A 62 9.80 12.49 21.62
C ILE A 62 10.43 12.62 23.02
N ARG A 63 10.86 11.50 23.62
CA ARG A 63 11.55 11.50 24.93
C ARG A 63 12.86 12.29 24.89
N GLU A 64 13.68 12.10 23.86
CA GLU A 64 14.93 12.85 23.69
C GLU A 64 14.67 14.36 23.58
N ILE A 65 13.66 14.77 22.81
CA ILE A 65 13.28 16.18 22.69
C ILE A 65 12.82 16.74 24.04
N LEU A 66 12.02 15.99 24.79
CA LEU A 66 11.56 16.39 26.12
C LEU A 66 12.73 16.49 27.11
N GLU A 67 13.66 15.54 27.12
CA GLU A 67 14.88 15.62 27.93
C GLU A 67 15.76 16.82 27.56
N LEU A 68 15.89 17.14 26.28
CA LEU A 68 16.62 18.33 25.83
C LEU A 68 15.94 19.62 26.27
N LEU A 69 14.61 19.67 26.26
CA LEU A 69 13.82 20.82 26.74
C LEU A 69 13.93 21.01 28.26
N ASP A 70 13.89 19.90 29.01
CA ASP A 70 14.07 19.88 30.47
C ASP A 70 15.53 20.14 30.86
N SER A 71 16.48 19.92 29.93
CA SER A 71 17.88 20.26 30.15
C SER A 71 18.09 21.78 30.16
N SER A 72 18.89 22.25 31.11
CA SER A 72 19.32 23.65 31.13
C SER A 72 20.10 24.03 29.87
N ALA A 73 20.71 23.08 29.16
CA ALA A 73 21.47 23.34 27.92
C ALA A 73 20.52 23.70 26.77
N GLY A 74 19.53 22.85 26.48
CA GLY A 74 18.53 23.12 25.44
C GLY A 74 17.70 24.37 25.72
N SER A 75 17.31 24.58 26.99
CA SER A 75 16.68 25.83 27.40
C SER A 75 17.58 27.06 27.21
N ARG A 76 18.90 26.96 27.40
CA ARG A 76 19.85 28.07 27.16
C ARG A 76 20.01 28.36 25.67
N GLU A 77 20.08 27.34 24.83
CA GLU A 77 20.21 27.50 23.38
C GLU A 77 18.98 28.16 22.75
N LEU A 78 17.77 27.76 23.16
CA LEU A 78 16.54 28.41 22.71
C LEU A 78 16.46 29.87 23.17
N ASN A 79 16.84 30.15 24.42
CA ASN A 79 16.91 31.53 24.91
C ASN A 79 17.98 32.35 24.17
N GLN A 80 19.13 31.76 23.84
CA GLN A 80 20.16 32.41 23.05
C GLN A 80 19.64 32.78 21.66
N TYR A 81 18.97 31.86 20.96
CA TYR A 81 18.38 32.14 19.65
C TYR A 81 17.38 33.31 19.69
N PHE A 82 16.54 33.37 20.73
CA PHE A 82 15.58 34.45 20.91
C PHE A 82 16.24 35.81 21.19
N LEU A 83 17.28 35.83 22.02
CA LEU A 83 18.08 37.03 22.32
C LEU A 83 18.80 37.54 21.06
N GLU A 84 19.43 36.66 20.29
CA GLU A 84 20.10 37.01 19.02
C GLU A 84 19.13 37.55 17.98
N ALA A 85 17.98 36.91 17.79
CA ALA A 85 16.97 37.38 16.84
C ALA A 85 16.46 38.79 17.21
N THR A 86 16.29 39.06 18.50
CA THR A 86 15.86 40.37 19.01
C THR A 86 16.95 41.44 18.80
N MET A 87 18.20 41.11 19.11
CA MET A 87 19.34 42.00 18.91
C MET A 87 19.55 42.30 17.43
N LEU A 88 19.52 41.29 16.57
CA LEU A 88 19.66 41.45 15.13
C LEU A 88 18.55 42.30 14.52
N LYS A 89 17.30 42.12 14.97
CA LYS A 89 16.17 42.98 14.56
C LYS A 89 16.37 44.43 14.98
N ARG A 90 16.86 44.67 16.21
CA ARG A 90 17.16 46.01 16.71
C ARG A 90 18.30 46.66 15.93
N ILE A 91 19.38 45.92 15.70
CA ILE A 91 20.53 46.38 14.91
C ILE A 91 20.06 46.75 13.50
N LYS A 92 19.32 45.86 12.84
CA LYS A 92 18.77 46.10 11.50
C LYS A 92 17.85 47.34 11.45
N LEU A 93 17.04 47.56 12.50
CA LEU A 93 16.19 48.75 12.59
C LEU A 93 17.00 50.05 12.67
N HIS A 94 18.09 50.06 13.44
CA HIS A 94 18.98 51.22 13.54
C HIS A 94 19.80 51.47 12.28
N LEU A 95 20.14 50.41 11.52
CA LEU A 95 20.81 50.55 10.24
C LEU A 95 19.89 51.08 9.13
N LEU A 96 18.57 51.03 9.34
CA LEU A 96 17.55 51.41 8.35
C LEU A 96 16.82 52.72 8.68
N SER A 97 17.20 53.39 9.77
CA SER A 97 16.67 54.69 10.23
C SER A 97 17.66 55.81 9.95
#